data_AF-A0A1A8BHU1-F1
#
_entry.id   AF-A0A1A8BHU1-F1
#
_cell.length_a   1.000
_cell.length_b   1.000
_cell.length_c   1.000
_cell.angle_alpha   90.00
_cell.angle_beta   90.00
_cell.angle_gamma   90.00
#
_symmetry.space_group_name_H-M   'P 1'
#
loop_
_entity.id
_entity.type
_entity.pdbx_description
1 polymer ?
#
loop_
_entity_poly.entity_id
_entity_poly.type
_entity_poly.pdbx_seq_one_letter_code
_entity_poly.pdbx_strand_id
1 'polypeptide(L)'
;SIASLLLLLFLFIIIFSLLGMQLFGGKFNFDETVTKRSTFDNFPQALLTVFQILTGEDWNTVMYDGIMAYGGPASSGMVVCIYFIILFICGNYILLNVF
;
A
#
# COMPACT_ATOMS: atom_id res chain seq x y z
N SER A 1 -13.19 -21.46 -11.48
CA SER A 1 -11.75 -21.33 -11.20
C SER A 1 -11.27 -19.89 -11.24
N ILE A 2 -11.23 -19.19 -12.38
CA ILE A 2 -10.74 -17.80 -12.45
C ILE A 2 -11.52 -16.81 -11.59
N ALA A 3 -12.87 -16.87 -11.59
CA ALA A 3 -13.69 -15.98 -10.78
C ALA A 3 -13.38 -16.10 -9.27
N SER A 4 -13.06 -17.30 -8.80
CA SER A 4 -12.69 -17.58 -7.40
C SER A 4 -11.36 -16.93 -7.03
N LEU A 5 -10.40 -16.93 -7.95
CA LEU A 5 -9.09 -16.31 -7.78
C LEU A 5 -9.17 -14.77 -7.87
N LEU A 6 -10.00 -14.25 -8.76
CA LEU A 6 -10.29 -12.80 -8.84
C LEU A 6 -10.99 -12.30 -7.57
N LEU A 7 -11.93 -13.07 -7.02
CA LEU A 7 -12.56 -12.75 -5.74
C LEU A 7 -11.52 -12.71 -4.61
N LEU A 8 -10.60 -13.68 -4.58
CA LEU A 8 -9.52 -13.73 -3.60
C LEU A 8 -8.59 -12.51 -3.72
N LEU A 9 -8.19 -12.15 -4.94
CA LEU A 9 -7.37 -10.98 -5.21
C LEU A 9 -8.07 -9.69 -4.77
N PHE A 10 -9.37 -9.55 -5.09
CA PHE A 10 -10.14 -8.38 -4.68
C PHE A 10 -10.30 -8.29 -3.16
N LEU A 11 -10.54 -9.42 -2.49
CA LEU A 11 -10.58 -9.48 -1.02
C LEU A 11 -9.23 -9.10 -0.41
N PHE A 12 -8.13 -9.60 -0.98
CA PHE A 12 -6.78 -9.25 -0.56
C PHE A 12 -6.52 -7.74 -0.68
N ILE A 13 -6.91 -7.13 -1.80
CA ILE A 13 -6.82 -5.68 -2.01
C ILE A 13 -7.61 -4.92 -0.95
N ILE A 14 -8.85 -5.33 -0.65
CA ILE A 14 -9.68 -4.68 0.37
C ILE A 14 -9.01 -4.77 1.76
N ILE A 15 -8.54 -5.95 2.15
CA ILE A 15 -7.89 -6.16 3.45
C ILE A 15 -6.66 -5.23 3.59
N PHE A 16 -5.80 -5.21 2.57
CA PHE A 16 -4.61 -4.36 2.61
C PHE A 16 -4.93 -2.87 2.53
N SER A 17 -6.00 -2.49 1.82
CA SER A 17 -6.46 -1.10 1.76
C SER A 17 -6.92 -0.63 3.14
N LEU A 18 -7.77 -1.41 3.82
CA LEU A 18 -8.25 -1.09 5.17
C LEU A 18 -7.11 -1.09 6.19
N LEU A 19 -6.19 -2.06 6.13
CA LEU A 19 -5.00 -2.09 6.97
C LEU A 19 -4.13 -0.85 6.73
N GLY A 20 -3.92 -0.48 5.46
CA GLY A 20 -3.18 0.71 5.08
C GLY A 20 -3.81 1.99 5.63
N MET A 21 -5.14 2.12 5.60
CA MET A 21 -5.85 3.24 6.24
C MET A 21 -5.60 3.30 7.76
N GLN A 22 -5.60 2.17 8.46
CA GLN A 22 -5.32 2.14 9.90
C GLN A 22 -3.88 2.53 10.22
N LEU A 23 -2.92 2.14 9.39
CA LEU A 23 -1.51 2.43 9.60
C LEU A 23 -1.13 3.85 9.16
N PHE A 24 -1.64 4.33 8.02
CA PHE A 24 -1.12 5.49 7.31
C PHE A 24 -2.16 6.61 7.09
N GLY A 25 -3.42 6.41 7.46
CA GLY A 25 -4.49 7.41 7.26
C GLY A 25 -4.16 8.75 7.92
N GLY A 26 -4.14 9.82 7.13
CA GLY A 26 -3.85 11.18 7.54
C GLY A 26 -2.37 11.48 7.84
N LYS A 27 -1.46 10.50 7.69
CA LYS A 27 -0.04 10.67 8.09
C LYS A 27 0.89 11.10 6.96
N PHE A 28 0.41 11.11 5.72
CA PHE A 28 1.24 11.41 4.54
C PHE A 28 1.41 12.92 4.29
N ASN A 29 0.76 13.76 5.09
CA ASN A 29 0.84 15.23 4.98
C ASN A 29 1.92 15.81 5.90
N PHE A 30 3.17 15.38 5.72
CA PHE A 30 4.32 15.86 6.50
C PHE A 30 5.07 17.04 5.86
N ASP A 31 4.81 17.31 4.57
CA ASP A 31 5.36 18.45 3.84
C ASP A 31 4.21 19.27 3.24
N GLU A 32 4.00 20.48 3.76
CA GLU A 32 2.92 21.37 3.31
C GLU A 32 3.06 21.80 1.84
N THR A 33 4.25 21.66 1.25
CA THR A 33 4.53 22.10 -0.12
C THR A 33 4.31 21.02 -1.17
N VAL A 34 4.22 19.74 -0.78
CA VAL A 34 4.12 18.60 -1.70
C VAL A 34 2.87 17.78 -1.43
N THR A 35 1.87 17.93 -2.31
CA THR A 35 0.67 17.08 -2.25
C THR A 35 0.96 15.68 -2.77
N LYS A 36 0.91 14.69 -1.86
CA LYS A 36 1.01 13.27 -2.22
C LYS A 36 -0.31 12.79 -2.80
N ARG A 37 -0.26 12.15 -3.97
CA ARG A 37 -1.45 11.58 -4.62
C ARG A 37 -1.78 10.20 -4.08
N SER A 38 -0.77 9.35 -3.88
CA SER A 38 -0.96 7.97 -3.41
C SER A 38 -1.00 7.95 -1.88
N THR A 39 -2.18 8.14 -1.29
CA THR A 39 -2.39 8.22 0.15
C THR A 39 -3.44 7.20 0.63
N PHE A 40 -3.50 7.03 1.95
CA PHE A 40 -4.43 6.12 2.64
C PHE A 40 -5.51 6.87 3.43
N ASP A 41 -5.83 8.11 3.04
CA ASP A 41 -6.74 8.98 3.80
C ASP A 41 -8.22 8.58 3.63
N ASN A 42 -8.58 8.11 2.43
CA ASN A 42 -9.93 7.70 2.08
C ASN A 42 -9.91 6.31 1.44
N PHE A 43 -10.98 5.54 1.64
CA PHE A 43 -11.05 4.16 1.16
C PHE A 43 -10.82 3.98 -0.36
N PRO A 44 -11.46 4.77 -1.26
CA PRO A 44 -11.19 4.65 -2.69
C PRO A 44 -9.73 4.96 -3.05
N GLN A 45 -9.12 5.94 -2.38
CA GLN A 45 -7.73 6.32 -2.62
C GLN A 45 -6.74 5.26 -2.12
N ALA A 46 -7.03 4.66 -0.96
CA ALA A 46 -6.27 3.53 -0.43
C ALA A 46 -6.34 2.34 -1.38
N LEU A 47 -7.51 2.07 -1.98
CA LEU A 47 -7.68 0.98 -2.94
C LEU A 47 -6.87 1.19 -4.21
N LEU A 48 -6.86 2.41 -4.76
CA LEU A 48 -6.01 2.78 -5.90
C LEU A 48 -4.52 2.69 -5.55
N THR A 49 -4.13 3.12 -4.34
CA THR A 49 -2.74 3.06 -3.87
C THR A 49 -2.26 1.62 -3.71
N VAL A 50 -3.09 0.73 -3.14
CA VAL A 50 -2.79 -0.70 -3.06
C VAL A 50 -2.69 -1.32 -4.45
N PHE A 51 -3.59 -0.96 -5.37
CA PHE A 51 -3.52 -1.42 -6.75
C PHE A 51 -2.23 -0.95 -7.45
N GLN A 52 -1.82 0.30 -7.27
CA GLN A 52 -0.55 0.84 -7.77
C GLN A 52 0.66 0.05 -7.22
N ILE A 53 0.65 -0.33 -5.93
CA ILE A 53 1.72 -1.16 -5.37
C ILE A 53 1.74 -2.55 -6.02
N LEU A 54 0.57 -3.13 -6.32
CA LEU A 54 0.47 -4.43 -7.00
C LEU A 54 0.95 -4.40 -8.45
N THR A 55 0.78 -3.28 -9.17
CA THR A 55 1.35 -3.13 -10.51
C THR A 55 2.86 -2.92 -10.49
N GLY A 56 3.43 -2.60 -9.32
CA GLY A 56 4.85 -2.30 -9.15
C GLY A 56 5.26 -0.94 -9.71
N GLU A 57 4.31 -0.05 -9.99
CA GLU A 57 4.58 1.30 -10.46
C GLU A 57 4.78 2.26 -9.29
N ASP A 58 5.97 2.84 -9.15
CA ASP A 58 6.32 3.80 -8.09
C ASP A 58 6.00 3.34 -6.65
N TRP A 59 5.93 2.03 -6.41
CA TRP A 59 5.62 1.44 -5.10
C TRP A 59 6.68 1.79 -4.03
N ASN A 60 7.93 1.96 -4.45
CA ASN A 60 9.04 2.39 -3.60
C ASN A 60 8.83 3.81 -3.08
N THR A 61 8.29 4.71 -3.90
CA THR A 61 7.96 6.08 -3.50
C THR A 61 6.88 6.08 -2.42
N VAL A 62 5.83 5.26 -2.58
CA VAL A 62 4.78 5.11 -1.55
C VAL A 62 5.35 4.53 -0.25
N MET A 63 6.27 3.57 -0.35
CA MET A 63 6.97 3.02 0.82
C MET A 63 7.81 4.08 1.53
N TYR A 64 8.59 4.88 0.79
CA TYR A 64 9.39 5.95 1.38
C TYR A 64 8.54 6.99 2.08
N ASP A 65 7.40 7.37 1.48
CA ASP A 65 6.43 8.27 2.12
C ASP A 65 5.86 7.67 3.41
N GLY A 66 5.59 6.35 3.42
CA GLY A 66 5.21 5.62 4.63
C GLY A 66 6.27 5.65 5.73
N ILE A 67 7.56 5.49 5.40
CA ILE A 67 8.67 5.57 6.37
C ILE A 67 8.78 6.98 6.94
N MET A 68 8.70 8.00 6.07
CA MET A 68 8.78 9.41 6.48
C MET A 68 7.62 9.81 7.39
N ALA A 69 6.41 9.28 7.14
CA ALA A 69 5.23 9.47 7.99
C ALA A 69 5.41 8.97 9.44
N TYR A 70 6.44 8.15 9.72
CA TYR A 70 6.78 7.62 11.04
C TYR A 70 8.10 8.18 11.61
N GLY A 71 8.57 9.31 11.10
CA GLY A 71 9.79 9.98 11.58
C GLY A 71 11.06 9.56 10.84
N GLY A 72 10.94 8.89 9.69
CA GLY A 72 12.04 8.60 8.78
C GLY A 72 12.83 7.32 9.10
N PRO A 73 13.96 7.09 8.40
CA PRO A 73 14.74 5.86 8.52
C PRO A 73 15.53 5.75 9.83
N ALA A 74 15.71 6.83 10.57
CA ALA A 74 16.41 6.82 11.86
C ALA A 74 15.50 6.46 13.05
N SER A 75 14.19 6.34 12.84
CA SER A 75 13.19 6.03 13.86
C SER A 75 12.55 4.66 13.62
N SER A 76 11.41 4.41 14.27
CA SER A 76 10.54 3.24 14.05
C SER A 76 9.95 3.15 12.64
N GLY A 77 10.18 4.13 11.75
CA GLY A 77 9.66 4.15 10.38
C GLY A 77 10.15 2.98 9.52
N MET A 78 11.29 2.35 9.81
CA MET A 78 11.72 1.16 9.07
C MET A 78 10.81 -0.06 9.28
N VAL A 79 10.06 -0.12 10.39
CA VAL A 79 9.17 -1.26 10.66
C VAL A 79 7.99 -1.27 9.70
N VAL A 80 7.52 -0.11 9.24
CA VAL A 80 6.39 -0.04 8.30
C VAL A 80 6.72 -0.53 6.90
N CYS A 81 8.01 -0.65 6.54
CA CYS A 81 8.45 -1.26 5.26
C CYS A 81 7.90 -2.69 5.09
N ILE A 82 7.74 -3.43 6.20
CA ILE A 82 7.26 -4.81 6.21
C ILE A 82 5.87 -4.91 5.57
N TYR A 83 5.00 -3.91 5.79
CA TYR A 83 3.67 -3.86 5.15
C TYR A 83 3.77 -3.87 3.62
N PHE A 84 4.63 -3.01 3.06
CA PHE A 84 4.80 -2.88 1.62
C PHE A 84 5.45 -4.11 0.99
N ILE A 85 6.44 -4.71 1.67
CA ILE A 85 7.11 -5.92 1.19
C ILE A 85 6.14 -7.11 1.15
N ILE A 86 5.36 -7.32 2.21
CA ILE A 86 4.36 -8.40 2.25
C ILE A 86 3.29 -8.17 1.18
N LEU A 87 2.78 -6.93 1.05
CA LEU A 87 1.81 -6.58 0.03
C LEU A 87 2.33 -6.90 -1.38
N PHE A 88 3.56 -6.49 -1.68
CA PHE A 88 4.17 -6.69 -2.99
C PHE A 88 4.40 -8.18 -3.29
N ILE A 89 5.00 -8.93 -2.38
CA ILE A 89 5.34 -10.35 -2.61
C ILE A 89 4.07 -11.21 -2.67
N CYS A 90 3.21 -11.13 -1.66
CA CYS A 90 2.00 -11.95 -1.60
C CYS A 90 1.01 -11.56 -2.70
N GLY A 91 0.88 -10.28 -2.99
CA GLY A 91 0.01 -9.77 -4.04
C GLY A 91 0.42 -10.23 -5.44
N ASN A 92 1.71 -10.10 -5.77
CA ASN A 92 2.23 -10.60 -7.05
C ASN A 92 2.15 -12.12 -7.16
N TYR A 93 2.34 -12.86 -6.07
CA TYR A 93 2.12 -14.31 -6.07
C TYR A 93 0.67 -14.66 -6.42
N ILE A 94 -0.33 -13.98 -5.82
CA ILE A 94 -1.74 -14.19 -6.16
C ILE A 94 -2.00 -13.84 -7.63
N LEU A 95 -1.46 -12.73 -8.14
CA LEU A 95 -1.58 -12.33 -9.55
C LEU A 95 -1.00 -13.40 -10.49
N LEU A 96 0.18 -13.94 -10.19
CA LEU A 96 0.79 -15.00 -10.99
C LEU A 96 -0.05 -16.28 -11.04
N ASN A 97 -0.81 -16.58 -9.99
CA ASN A 97 -1.73 -17.72 -9.97
C ASN A 97 -3.06 -17.46 -10.70
N VAL A 98 -3.37 -16.19 -11.02
CA VAL A 98 -4.56 -15.81 -11.81
C VAL A 98 -4.33 -15.98 -13.31
N PHE A 99 -3.08 -15.80 -13.77
CA PHE A 99 -2.66 -16.01 -15.16
C PHE A 99 -2.52 -17.51 -15.49
#